data_AF-A0A9E2V643-F1
#
_entry.id   AF-A0A9E2V643-F1
#
_cell.length_a   1.000
_cell.length_b   1.000
_cell.length_c   1.000
_cell.angle_alpha   90.00
_cell.angle_beta   90.00
_cell.angle_gamma   90.00
#
_symmetry.space_group_name_H-M   'P 1'
#
loop_
_entity.id
_entity.type
_entity.pdbx_description
1 polymer ?
#
loop_
_entity_poly.entity_id
_entity_poly.type
_entity_poly.pdbx_seq_one_letter_code
_entity_poly.pdbx_strand_id
1 'polypeptide(L)'
;MVNKIKKTFLWVIILMLLGSSVGYAEVNYTTSAHGNSGYGVKRSATGFPTDYAKGNCAHCHEQHASIAGTEPAPKTGDAAGPDKFCLLANNFDTTVTAGPYVQDDNACFYCHTSIGSLQDGVIVNNNYSATFGGATATVTGIMQAFNSTSYHNLNDVLNFAKGASGWSSTFTADSNPCSACHNVHIAKRNKAYPGNPAYTAISKPSAHNELWGDDTPNERMTAAAYGTNYQPPYDADDINLEPDGAGTDRATQAGKTPDYNTFCLDCHKYEVPSSRTSLNPNTTSGYLTAIDWSTTGAGTKGEKHGARVADEYITVNAPYTAGSGSLGYILSCLDCHEPHGSPNVFLIRNSVNGGTLTSNITTRYTTNWSYLCERCHNNNERYIHHTNTTNDNCYTEQSCGGCHGGGDQPPINCTNCHFHGSWVNDPINTRDKTINDSPTTRVTF
;
A
#
# COMPACT_ATOMS: atom_id res chain seq x y z
N MET A 1 -18.24 14.88 63.67
CA MET A 1 -17.68 15.53 62.46
C MET A 1 -16.80 14.58 61.62
N VAL A 2 -15.86 13.87 62.23
CA VAL A 2 -14.90 12.95 61.56
C VAL A 2 -15.55 11.88 60.66
N ASN A 3 -16.68 11.29 61.06
CA ASN A 3 -17.37 10.27 60.25
C ASN A 3 -18.09 10.80 59.00
N LYS A 4 -18.49 12.09 58.97
CA LYS A 4 -19.07 12.71 57.77
C LYS A 4 -17.97 13.01 56.75
N ILE A 5 -16.83 13.53 57.21
CA ILE A 5 -15.66 13.85 56.37
C ILE A 5 -15.12 12.59 55.68
N LYS A 6 -15.02 11.45 56.40
CA LYS A 6 -14.58 10.17 55.82
C LYS A 6 -15.52 9.65 54.71
N LYS A 7 -16.83 9.77 54.91
CA LYS A 7 -17.82 9.35 53.91
C LYS A 7 -17.76 10.26 52.68
N THR A 8 -17.69 11.57 52.87
CA THR A 8 -17.58 12.52 51.75
C THR A 8 -16.29 12.31 50.96
N PHE A 9 -15.15 12.06 51.62
CA PHE A 9 -13.88 11.79 50.96
C PHE A 9 -13.91 10.48 50.14
N LEU A 10 -14.54 9.43 50.67
CA LEU A 10 -14.71 8.16 49.95
C LEU A 10 -15.59 8.34 48.70
N TRP A 11 -16.66 9.12 48.79
CA TRP A 11 -17.52 9.42 47.63
C TRP A 11 -16.81 10.23 46.55
N VAL A 12 -15.93 11.17 46.94
CA VAL A 12 -15.12 11.95 45.99
C VAL A 12 -14.12 11.05 45.26
N ILE A 13 -13.46 10.12 45.96
CA ILE A 13 -12.54 9.16 45.32
C ILE A 13 -13.28 8.22 44.36
N ILE A 14 -14.46 7.73 44.72
CA ILE A 14 -15.28 6.89 43.85
C ILE A 14 -15.75 7.68 42.62
N LEU A 15 -16.17 8.94 42.78
CA LEU A 15 -16.54 9.82 41.67
C LEU A 15 -15.34 10.18 40.78
N MET A 16 -14.14 10.32 41.35
CA MET A 16 -12.90 10.50 40.57
C MET A 16 -12.54 9.24 39.78
N LEU A 17 -12.67 8.05 40.38
CA LEU A 17 -12.40 6.76 39.71
C LEU A 17 -13.43 6.44 38.61
N LEU A 18 -14.71 6.80 38.82
CA LEU A 18 -15.76 6.67 37.82
C LEU A 18 -15.62 7.74 36.73
N GLY A 19 -15.22 8.96 37.09
CA GLY A 19 -14.98 10.07 36.16
C GLY A 19 -13.70 9.96 35.33
N SER A 20 -12.73 9.13 35.73
CA SER A 20 -11.52 8.86 34.94
C SER A 20 -11.70 7.78 33.87
N SER A 21 -12.89 7.17 33.77
CA SER A 21 -13.19 6.13 32.76
C SER A 21 -13.78 6.67 31.45
N VAL A 22 -14.09 7.97 31.38
CA VAL A 22 -14.53 8.65 30.15
C VAL A 22 -13.31 9.21 29.41
N GLY A 23 -12.70 8.39 28.55
CA GLY A 23 -11.61 8.88 27.70
C GLY A 23 -10.90 7.87 26.81
N TYR A 24 -11.10 6.56 26.98
CA TYR A 24 -10.63 5.58 26.01
C TYR A 24 -11.83 5.03 25.25
N ALA A 25 -11.93 5.38 23.96
CA ALA A 25 -12.75 4.63 23.04
C ALA A 25 -12.36 3.16 23.19
N GLU A 26 -13.30 2.33 23.64
CA GLU A 26 -13.12 0.89 23.71
C GLU A 26 -12.96 0.40 22.27
N VAL A 27 -11.71 0.34 21.81
CA VAL A 27 -11.39 -0.29 20.54
C VAL A 27 -11.78 -1.75 20.70
N ASN A 28 -12.82 -2.20 20.00
CA ASN A 28 -13.42 -3.51 20.21
C ASN A 28 -12.52 -4.65 19.69
N TYR A 29 -11.43 -4.90 20.41
CA TYR A 29 -10.39 -5.88 20.09
C TYR A 29 -10.98 -7.28 19.84
N THR A 30 -12.01 -7.67 20.59
CA THR A 30 -12.64 -8.99 20.46
C THR A 30 -13.26 -9.27 19.09
N THR A 31 -13.55 -8.21 18.32
CA THR A 31 -14.06 -8.32 16.96
C THR A 31 -12.96 -8.26 15.90
N SER A 32 -11.72 -7.95 16.26
CA SER A 32 -10.59 -7.88 15.33
C SER A 32 -10.12 -9.27 14.89
N ALA A 33 -9.31 -9.32 13.85
CA ALA A 33 -8.58 -10.51 13.43
C ALA A 33 -7.67 -11.04 14.54
N HIS A 34 -7.21 -10.18 15.45
CA HIS A 34 -6.26 -10.54 16.50
C HIS A 34 -6.95 -10.98 17.78
N GLY A 35 -8.05 -10.34 18.18
CA GLY A 35 -8.72 -10.56 19.47
C GLY A 35 -9.91 -11.53 19.46
N ASN A 36 -10.27 -12.07 18.30
CA ASN A 36 -11.38 -13.01 18.22
C ASN A 36 -11.06 -14.38 18.86
N SER A 37 -12.00 -14.94 19.62
CA SER A 37 -11.79 -16.21 20.33
C SER A 37 -11.72 -17.45 19.42
N GLY A 38 -12.30 -17.41 18.22
CA GLY A 38 -12.29 -18.53 17.27
C GLY A 38 -11.04 -18.57 16.41
N TYR A 39 -10.58 -17.42 15.93
CA TYR A 39 -9.51 -17.31 14.93
C TYR A 39 -8.41 -16.28 15.23
N GLY A 40 -8.44 -15.66 16.41
CA GLY A 40 -7.46 -14.67 16.85
C GLY A 40 -6.05 -15.21 17.08
N VAL A 41 -5.18 -14.35 17.59
CA VAL A 41 -3.81 -14.70 17.91
C VAL A 41 -3.78 -15.77 18.99
N LYS A 42 -2.94 -16.77 18.79
CA LYS A 42 -2.58 -17.76 19.80
C LYS A 42 -1.11 -18.08 19.61
N ARG A 43 -0.29 -17.56 20.51
CA ARG A 43 1.16 -17.79 20.48
C ARG A 43 1.46 -19.22 20.91
N SER A 44 2.27 -19.94 20.13
CA SER A 44 2.60 -21.35 20.35
C SER A 44 4.09 -21.59 20.63
N ALA A 45 4.77 -20.60 21.22
CA ALA A 45 6.18 -20.71 21.58
C ALA A 45 6.39 -21.63 22.80
N THR A 46 7.52 -22.35 22.82
CA THR A 46 7.92 -23.17 23.97
C THR A 46 7.98 -22.32 25.24
N GLY A 47 7.34 -22.79 26.32
CA GLY A 47 7.29 -22.08 27.60
C GLY A 47 6.22 -21.00 27.70
N PHE A 48 5.47 -20.74 26.62
CA PHE A 48 4.32 -19.84 26.66
C PHE A 48 3.09 -20.52 27.31
N PRO A 49 2.31 -19.81 28.16
CA PRO A 49 1.15 -20.42 28.82
C PRO A 49 0.15 -21.02 27.83
N THR A 50 -0.13 -22.33 27.98
CA THR A 50 -1.08 -23.03 27.11
C THR A 50 -2.53 -22.69 27.40
N ASP A 51 -2.80 -22.14 28.58
CA ASP A 51 -4.16 -21.89 29.10
C ASP A 51 -4.71 -20.53 28.68
N TYR A 52 -3.90 -19.68 28.04
CA TYR A 52 -4.38 -18.41 27.49
C TYR A 52 -5.31 -18.67 26.30
N ALA A 53 -6.57 -18.27 26.46
CA ALA A 53 -7.56 -18.33 25.40
C ALA A 53 -7.05 -17.62 24.14
N LYS A 54 -7.37 -18.18 22.97
CA LYS A 54 -7.10 -17.53 21.68
C LYS A 54 -7.75 -16.14 21.64
N GLY A 55 -7.07 -15.17 21.05
CA GLY A 55 -7.53 -13.79 21.00
C GLY A 55 -7.37 -13.02 22.32
N ASN A 56 -6.64 -13.56 23.29
CA ASN A 56 -6.24 -12.81 24.48
C ASN A 56 -5.05 -11.87 24.16
N CYS A 57 -5.08 -10.63 24.66
CA CYS A 57 -3.99 -9.66 24.50
C CYS A 57 -2.63 -10.21 24.96
N ALA A 58 -2.62 -11.16 25.90
CA ALA A 58 -1.43 -11.79 26.42
C ALA A 58 -0.61 -12.54 25.37
N HIS A 59 -1.18 -12.88 24.21
CA HIS A 59 -0.44 -13.49 23.10
C HIS A 59 0.50 -12.51 22.39
N CYS A 60 0.32 -11.20 22.62
CA CYS A 60 1.14 -10.14 22.05
C CYS A 60 1.86 -9.34 23.15
N HIS A 61 1.21 -9.17 24.31
CA HIS A 61 1.69 -8.34 25.39
C HIS A 61 2.05 -9.13 26.65
N GLU A 62 3.16 -8.77 27.28
CA GLU A 62 3.50 -9.17 28.64
C GLU A 62 2.52 -8.51 29.62
N GLN A 63 1.80 -9.33 30.40
CA GLN A 63 0.81 -8.84 31.36
C GLN A 63 1.44 -8.20 32.60
N HIS A 64 2.70 -8.53 32.87
CA HIS A 64 3.48 -7.99 33.98
C HIS A 64 4.71 -7.30 33.42
N ALA A 65 4.57 -6.01 33.15
CA ALA A 65 5.62 -5.14 32.64
C ALA A 65 6.95 -5.24 33.44
N SER A 66 6.91 -5.70 34.71
CA SER A 66 8.08 -6.14 35.45
C SER A 66 7.76 -7.24 36.48
N ILE A 67 8.74 -8.08 36.78
CA ILE A 67 8.74 -9.02 37.91
C ILE A 67 9.83 -8.56 38.88
N ALA A 68 9.45 -8.24 40.13
CA ALA A 68 10.37 -7.72 41.15
C ALA A 68 11.19 -6.49 40.69
N GLY A 69 10.59 -5.62 39.87
CA GLY A 69 11.23 -4.41 39.34
C GLY A 69 12.17 -4.64 38.16
N THR A 70 12.23 -5.87 37.63
CA THR A 70 13.01 -6.21 36.43
C THR A 70 12.09 -6.72 35.33
N GLU A 71 12.30 -6.26 34.10
CA GLU A 71 11.60 -6.77 32.92
C GLU A 71 12.07 -8.20 32.55
N PRO A 72 11.15 -9.16 32.31
CA PRO A 72 11.48 -10.47 31.74
C PRO A 72 11.94 -10.39 30.28
N ALA A 73 12.74 -11.35 29.81
CA ALA A 73 13.14 -11.39 28.39
C ALA A 73 11.95 -11.81 27.48
N PRO A 74 11.87 -11.31 26.22
CA PRO A 74 12.81 -10.38 25.57
C PRO A 74 12.64 -8.93 26.04
N LYS A 75 13.76 -8.23 26.29
CA LYS A 75 13.82 -6.81 26.66
C LYS A 75 14.03 -6.00 25.38
N THR A 76 13.15 -5.05 25.09
CA THR A 76 13.15 -4.28 23.83
C THR A 76 13.59 -2.82 24.01
N GLY A 77 13.99 -2.42 25.23
CA GLY A 77 14.50 -1.08 25.57
C GLY A 77 15.74 -1.06 26.47
N ASP A 78 16.71 -0.22 26.10
CA ASP A 78 17.98 0.00 26.81
C ASP A 78 17.80 0.84 28.09
N ALA A 79 17.04 0.38 29.08
CA ALA A 79 17.12 0.89 30.45
C ALA A 79 16.32 -0.02 31.39
N ALA A 80 16.80 -0.23 32.61
CA ALA A 80 16.04 -0.92 33.65
C ALA A 80 14.62 -0.32 33.81
N GLY A 81 13.60 -1.05 33.37
CA GLY A 81 12.19 -0.64 33.40
C GLY A 81 11.35 -1.50 32.44
N PRO A 82 10.01 -1.42 32.49
CA PRO A 82 9.13 -2.09 31.54
C PRO A 82 9.21 -1.48 30.13
N ASP A 83 9.14 -2.32 29.10
CA ASP A 83 9.07 -1.90 27.71
C ASP A 83 7.83 -1.04 27.42
N LYS A 84 8.00 -0.02 26.57
CA LYS A 84 6.98 0.99 26.25
C LYS A 84 5.65 0.39 25.78
N PHE A 85 5.69 -0.77 25.12
CA PHE A 85 4.52 -1.47 24.62
C PHE A 85 4.32 -2.86 25.25
N CYS A 86 5.22 -3.26 26.16
CA CYS A 86 5.24 -4.58 26.80
C CYS A 86 5.06 -5.72 25.78
N LEU A 87 5.73 -5.67 24.62
CA LEU A 87 5.55 -6.68 23.58
C LEU A 87 6.42 -7.91 23.86
N LEU A 88 5.93 -9.10 23.51
CA LEU A 88 6.70 -10.35 23.58
C LEU A 88 7.72 -10.51 22.42
N ALA A 89 8.09 -9.40 21.79
CA ALA A 89 8.97 -9.32 20.63
C ALA A 89 9.48 -7.88 20.46
N ASN A 90 10.66 -7.71 19.88
CA ASN A 90 11.19 -6.40 19.48
C ASN A 90 10.19 -5.68 18.59
N ASN A 91 9.86 -4.41 18.91
CA ASN A 91 8.84 -3.69 18.14
C ASN A 91 9.28 -3.45 16.68
N PHE A 92 10.30 -2.61 16.49
CA PHE A 92 10.97 -2.42 15.21
C PHE A 92 12.44 -2.04 15.46
N ASP A 93 13.38 -2.74 14.82
CA ASP A 93 14.80 -2.40 14.88
C ASP A 93 15.09 -1.18 13.99
N THR A 94 15.15 -0.01 14.61
CA THR A 94 15.44 1.26 13.92
C THR A 94 16.87 1.36 13.37
N THR A 95 17.76 0.42 13.70
CA THR A 95 19.10 0.35 13.09
C THR A 95 19.08 -0.28 11.69
N VAL A 96 18.01 -1.00 11.35
CA VAL A 96 17.82 -1.62 10.03
C VAL A 96 17.17 -0.61 9.07
N THR A 97 18.00 -0.01 8.22
CA THR A 97 17.57 1.05 7.30
C THR A 97 17.06 0.55 5.95
N ALA A 98 17.28 -0.72 5.61
CA ALA A 98 16.76 -1.41 4.44
C ALA A 98 16.83 -2.93 4.65
N GLY A 99 16.06 -3.68 3.87
CA GLY A 99 16.12 -5.15 3.86
C GLY A 99 17.42 -5.70 3.27
N PRO A 100 17.66 -7.02 3.39
CA PRO A 100 16.68 -8.02 3.86
C PRO A 100 16.44 -7.93 5.38
N TYR A 101 15.17 -7.94 5.75
CA TYR A 101 14.72 -7.99 7.13
C TYR A 101 14.72 -9.43 7.67
N VAL A 102 14.94 -9.58 8.96
CA VAL A 102 14.80 -10.83 9.72
C VAL A 102 13.66 -10.73 10.74
N GLN A 103 13.27 -11.84 11.37
CA GLN A 103 12.14 -11.85 12.32
C GLN A 103 12.30 -10.86 13.46
N ASP A 104 13.52 -10.73 13.98
CA ASP A 104 13.85 -9.86 15.12
C ASP A 104 13.75 -8.36 14.80
N ASP A 105 13.66 -7.99 13.51
CA ASP A 105 13.59 -6.60 13.08
C ASP A 105 12.20 -5.99 13.27
N ASN A 106 11.14 -6.80 13.37
CA ASN A 106 9.78 -6.29 13.54
C ASN A 106 8.86 -7.30 14.24
N ALA A 107 8.13 -6.86 15.27
CA ALA A 107 7.20 -7.70 16.04
C ALA A 107 6.17 -8.43 15.17
N CYS A 108 5.72 -7.80 14.07
CA CYS A 108 4.77 -8.42 13.14
C CYS A 108 5.35 -9.66 12.47
N PHE A 109 6.66 -9.72 12.20
CA PHE A 109 7.28 -10.82 11.48
C PHE A 109 7.30 -12.14 12.26
N TYR A 110 7.31 -12.09 13.61
CA TYR A 110 7.21 -13.29 14.42
C TYR A 110 5.91 -14.07 14.20
N CYS A 111 4.80 -13.39 13.89
CA CYS A 111 3.52 -14.06 13.65
C CYS A 111 3.20 -14.18 12.15
N HIS A 112 3.60 -13.21 11.33
CA HIS A 112 3.25 -13.11 9.91
C HIS A 112 4.33 -13.62 8.95
N THR A 113 5.25 -14.46 9.42
CA THR A 113 6.15 -15.25 8.56
C THR A 113 5.56 -16.62 8.25
N SER A 114 5.90 -17.21 7.11
CA SER A 114 5.51 -18.58 6.78
C SER A 114 6.35 -19.64 7.50
N ILE A 115 7.64 -19.37 7.75
CA ILE A 115 8.57 -20.27 8.43
C ILE A 115 8.96 -19.67 9.78
N GLY A 116 8.86 -20.48 10.84
CA GLY A 116 9.18 -20.06 12.20
C GLY A 116 8.13 -19.14 12.84
N SER A 117 6.89 -19.16 12.33
CA SER A 117 5.80 -18.39 12.93
C SER A 117 5.53 -18.84 14.35
N LEU A 118 5.35 -17.87 15.25
CA LEU A 118 4.92 -18.11 16.62
C LEU A 118 3.39 -18.20 16.74
N GLN A 119 2.64 -17.98 15.65
CA GLN A 119 1.19 -18.13 15.63
C GLN A 119 0.79 -19.60 15.42
N ASP A 120 -0.07 -20.12 16.30
CA ASP A 120 -0.70 -21.43 16.16
C ASP A 120 -1.49 -21.51 14.84
N GLY A 121 -1.17 -22.52 14.05
CA GLY A 121 -1.77 -22.75 12.73
C GLY A 121 -1.09 -22.05 11.55
N VAL A 122 -0.08 -21.19 11.78
CA VAL A 122 0.64 -20.38 10.77
C VAL A 122 -0.27 -19.47 9.93
N ILE A 123 0.09 -18.20 9.77
CA ILE A 123 -0.68 -17.28 8.92
C ILE A 123 -0.08 -17.28 7.52
N VAL A 124 -0.87 -17.69 6.53
CA VAL A 124 -0.52 -17.52 5.12
C VAL A 124 -0.93 -16.11 4.70
N ASN A 125 0.04 -15.25 4.41
CA ASN A 125 -0.17 -13.91 3.87
C ASN A 125 0.35 -13.85 2.44
N ASN A 126 -0.53 -14.09 1.48
CA ASN A 126 -0.18 -13.98 0.06
C ASN A 126 -0.08 -12.51 -0.36
N ASN A 127 0.63 -12.23 -1.46
CA ASN A 127 0.59 -10.92 -2.09
C ASN A 127 -0.82 -10.59 -2.63
N TYR A 128 -1.07 -9.31 -2.92
CA TYR A 128 -2.38 -8.80 -3.34
C TYR A 128 -2.85 -9.51 -4.61
N SER A 129 -1.97 -9.67 -5.60
CA SER A 129 -2.32 -10.35 -6.86
C SER A 129 -2.92 -11.74 -6.65
N ALA A 130 -2.50 -12.46 -5.61
CA ALA A 130 -3.01 -13.79 -5.30
C ALA A 130 -4.20 -13.80 -4.33
N THR A 131 -4.33 -12.78 -3.48
CA THR A 131 -5.42 -12.71 -2.51
C THR A 131 -6.70 -12.13 -3.12
N PHE A 132 -6.56 -11.14 -3.98
CA PHE A 132 -7.68 -10.35 -4.53
C PHE A 132 -7.73 -10.38 -6.07
N GLY A 133 -6.71 -10.93 -6.73
CA GLY A 133 -6.65 -11.03 -8.19
C GLY A 133 -6.50 -12.46 -8.71
N GLY A 134 -6.77 -13.47 -7.89
CA GLY A 134 -6.81 -14.88 -8.28
C GLY A 134 -5.47 -15.53 -8.67
N ALA A 135 -4.38 -14.76 -8.73
CA ALA A 135 -3.11 -15.24 -9.25
C ALA A 135 -2.42 -16.26 -8.32
N THR A 136 -1.41 -16.95 -8.83
CA THR A 136 -0.52 -17.75 -7.98
C THR A 136 0.33 -16.83 -7.08
N ALA A 137 0.39 -17.15 -5.79
CA ALA A 137 1.15 -16.38 -4.80
C ALA A 137 2.66 -16.44 -5.09
N THR A 138 3.32 -15.27 -5.05
CA THR A 138 4.78 -15.17 -5.18
C THR A 138 5.49 -15.23 -3.84
N VAL A 139 4.78 -14.87 -2.77
CA VAL A 139 5.19 -14.95 -1.38
C VAL A 139 3.99 -15.39 -0.53
N THR A 140 4.23 -16.05 0.59
CA THR A 140 3.17 -16.57 1.49
C THR A 140 3.26 -16.03 2.92
N GLY A 141 4.09 -15.01 3.15
CA GLY A 141 4.25 -14.35 4.43
C GLY A 141 4.68 -12.89 4.25
N ILE A 142 4.43 -12.07 5.26
CA ILE A 142 4.66 -10.62 5.23
C ILE A 142 6.16 -10.31 5.22
N MET A 143 6.98 -11.01 6.02
CA MET A 143 8.43 -10.82 6.01
C MET A 143 9.03 -11.15 4.63
N GLN A 144 8.53 -12.19 3.97
CA GLN A 144 8.93 -12.57 2.62
C GLN A 144 8.55 -11.48 1.60
N ALA A 145 7.36 -10.87 1.73
CA ALA A 145 6.96 -9.74 0.90
C ALA A 145 7.92 -8.55 1.07
N PHE A 146 8.24 -8.16 2.30
CA PHE A 146 9.20 -7.08 2.58
C PHE A 146 10.66 -7.40 2.21
N ASN A 147 10.95 -8.64 1.84
CA ASN A 147 12.24 -9.09 1.32
C ASN A 147 12.23 -9.39 -0.18
N SER A 148 11.19 -8.95 -0.89
CA SER A 148 11.08 -9.10 -2.35
C SER A 148 11.97 -8.09 -3.09
N THR A 149 12.00 -8.18 -4.43
CA THR A 149 12.82 -7.31 -5.30
C THR A 149 12.55 -5.82 -5.07
N SER A 150 11.28 -5.45 -4.88
CA SER A 150 10.91 -4.15 -4.33
C SER A 150 9.90 -4.31 -3.20
N TYR A 151 9.92 -3.36 -2.28
CA TYR A 151 9.09 -3.35 -1.08
C TYR A 151 8.97 -1.92 -0.55
N HIS A 152 7.93 -1.65 0.24
CA HIS A 152 7.89 -0.44 1.05
C HIS A 152 8.95 -0.56 2.16
N ASN A 153 10.00 0.26 2.09
CA ASN A 153 11.04 0.26 3.11
C ASN A 153 10.45 0.69 4.46
N LEU A 154 10.52 -0.19 5.46
CA LEU A 154 9.89 0.04 6.77
C LEU A 154 10.50 1.21 7.53
N ASN A 155 11.80 1.48 7.36
CA ASN A 155 12.44 2.65 7.96
C ASN A 155 11.99 3.95 7.27
N ASP A 156 11.85 3.95 5.94
CA ASP A 156 11.31 5.08 5.19
C ASP A 156 9.85 5.36 5.61
N VAL A 157 9.02 4.32 5.77
CA VAL A 157 7.63 4.41 6.26
C VAL A 157 7.59 4.99 7.68
N LEU A 158 8.42 4.49 8.61
CA LEU A 158 8.52 5.04 9.97
C LEU A 158 8.90 6.53 9.94
N ASN A 159 9.88 6.90 9.12
CA ASN A 159 10.37 8.27 9.04
C ASN A 159 9.33 9.23 8.45
N PHE A 160 8.58 8.79 7.44
CA PHE A 160 7.44 9.55 6.94
C PHE A 160 6.35 9.70 7.99
N ALA A 161 5.92 8.58 8.58
CA ALA A 161 4.78 8.54 9.48
C ALA A 161 5.00 9.35 10.77
N LYS A 162 6.24 9.39 11.30
CA LYS A 162 6.58 10.21 12.47
C LYS A 162 6.87 11.68 12.15
N GLY A 163 6.86 12.11 10.88
CA GLY A 163 7.52 13.36 10.48
C GLY A 163 7.10 14.08 9.20
N ALA A 164 5.97 13.78 8.54
CA ALA A 164 5.68 14.40 7.23
C ALA A 164 4.83 15.68 7.23
N SER A 165 3.77 15.80 8.05
CA SER A 165 2.90 17.01 8.07
C SER A 165 1.67 16.94 9.01
N GLY A 166 1.60 15.98 9.94
CA GLY A 166 0.55 15.95 10.96
C GLY A 166 -0.38 14.75 10.95
N TRP A 167 0.14 13.54 10.74
CA TRP A 167 -0.55 12.40 11.33
C TRP A 167 -0.38 12.45 12.84
N SER A 168 -1.39 11.93 13.54
CA SER A 168 -1.59 12.02 14.98
C SER A 168 -0.30 12.14 15.81
N SER A 169 -0.31 12.96 16.86
CA SER A 169 0.73 12.96 17.90
C SER A 169 0.96 11.58 18.55
N THR A 170 0.12 10.59 18.25
CA THR A 170 0.23 9.20 18.71
C THR A 170 1.19 8.34 17.88
N PHE A 171 1.60 8.74 16.67
CA PHE A 171 2.64 8.02 15.93
C PHE A 171 4.01 8.62 16.27
N THR A 172 4.86 7.85 16.96
CA THR A 172 6.13 8.32 17.52
C THR A 172 7.32 7.57 16.91
N ALA A 173 8.53 7.95 17.29
CA ALA A 173 9.74 7.21 16.91
C ALA A 173 9.75 5.77 17.44
N ASP A 174 8.94 5.46 18.46
CA ASP A 174 8.80 4.13 19.01
C ASP A 174 7.71 3.32 18.30
N SER A 175 6.88 3.91 17.44
CA SER A 175 5.79 3.20 16.74
C SER A 175 6.31 2.19 15.73
N ASN A 176 5.49 1.16 15.46
CA ASN A 176 5.83 0.16 14.44
C ASN A 176 5.48 0.70 13.04
N PRO A 177 6.37 0.60 12.02
CA PRO A 177 6.04 1.04 10.67
C PRO A 177 4.87 0.26 10.05
N CYS A 178 4.66 -1.01 10.39
CA CYS A 178 3.48 -1.76 9.96
C CYS A 178 2.18 -1.15 10.50
N SER A 179 2.24 -0.50 11.67
CA SER A 179 1.09 0.21 12.23
C SER A 179 0.88 1.60 11.63
N ALA A 180 1.64 2.02 10.62
CA ALA A 180 1.22 3.19 9.83
C ALA A 180 -0.04 2.84 9.02
N CYS A 181 -0.09 1.62 8.48
CA CYS A 181 -1.15 1.16 7.57
C CYS A 181 -2.21 0.28 8.25
N HIS A 182 -1.92 -0.26 9.43
CA HIS A 182 -2.76 -1.23 10.12
C HIS A 182 -2.88 -0.94 11.61
N ASN A 183 -4.10 -0.74 12.10
CA ASN A 183 -4.36 -0.80 13.53
C ASN A 183 -4.69 -2.24 13.93
N VAL A 184 -3.71 -2.93 14.52
CA VAL A 184 -3.81 -4.35 14.90
C VAL A 184 -4.99 -4.65 15.84
N HIS A 185 -5.46 -3.64 16.58
CA HIS A 185 -6.58 -3.79 17.52
C HIS A 185 -7.96 -3.79 16.84
N ILE A 186 -8.06 -3.36 15.58
CA ILE A 186 -9.32 -3.36 14.81
C ILE A 186 -9.25 -4.13 13.49
N ALA A 187 -8.06 -4.28 12.91
CA ALA A 187 -7.83 -4.92 11.62
C ALA A 187 -8.57 -6.27 11.53
N LYS A 188 -9.30 -6.50 10.44
CA LYS A 188 -10.12 -7.70 10.23
C LYS A 188 -9.47 -8.66 9.23
N ARG A 189 -10.07 -9.84 9.07
CA ARG A 189 -9.53 -10.94 8.26
C ARG A 189 -9.87 -10.79 6.77
N ASN A 190 -9.40 -9.72 6.13
CA ASN A 190 -9.75 -9.39 4.74
C ASN A 190 -9.52 -10.56 3.77
N LYS A 191 -8.37 -11.25 3.89
CA LYS A 191 -8.05 -12.45 3.07
C LYS A 191 -9.12 -13.54 3.12
N ALA A 192 -9.79 -13.73 4.26
CA ALA A 192 -10.82 -14.77 4.38
C ALA A 192 -12.13 -14.39 3.66
N TYR A 193 -12.27 -13.11 3.30
CA TYR A 193 -13.47 -12.54 2.67
C TYR A 193 -13.09 -11.46 1.62
N PRO A 194 -12.40 -11.81 0.52
CA PRO A 194 -11.79 -10.85 -0.42
C PRO A 194 -12.75 -9.81 -1.03
N GLY A 195 -14.04 -10.16 -1.14
CA GLY A 195 -15.10 -9.29 -1.65
C GLY A 195 -16.01 -8.68 -0.59
N ASN A 196 -15.62 -8.72 0.69
CA ASN A 196 -16.43 -8.16 1.78
C ASN A 196 -15.68 -7.03 2.51
N PRO A 197 -16.00 -5.76 2.21
CA PRO A 197 -15.31 -4.61 2.79
C PRO A 197 -15.40 -4.52 4.31
N ALA A 198 -16.42 -5.11 4.94
CA ALA A 198 -16.55 -5.15 6.41
C ALA A 198 -15.40 -5.92 7.10
N TYR A 199 -14.59 -6.65 6.32
CA TYR A 199 -13.40 -7.36 6.80
C TYR A 199 -12.10 -6.68 6.40
N THR A 200 -12.12 -5.39 6.04
CA THR A 200 -10.90 -4.63 5.75
C THR A 200 -9.87 -4.71 6.90
N ALA A 201 -8.59 -4.75 6.51
CA ALA A 201 -7.47 -4.87 7.44
C ALA A 201 -6.70 -3.55 7.60
N ILE A 202 -7.09 -2.52 6.85
CA ILE A 202 -6.36 -1.25 6.79
C ILE A 202 -7.06 -0.18 7.62
N SER A 203 -6.26 0.73 8.13
CA SER A 203 -6.67 1.96 8.80
C SER A 203 -5.81 3.06 8.22
N LYS A 204 -6.40 4.18 7.80
CA LYS A 204 -5.58 5.29 7.27
C LYS A 204 -4.60 5.78 8.33
N PRO A 205 -3.36 6.08 7.98
CA PRO A 205 -2.41 6.66 8.93
C PRO A 205 -2.94 7.95 9.60
N SER A 206 -3.65 8.80 8.86
CA SER A 206 -4.29 10.03 9.39
C SER A 206 -5.53 9.78 10.26
N ALA A 207 -6.15 8.60 10.16
CA ALA A 207 -7.36 8.20 10.89
C ALA A 207 -7.19 6.79 11.47
N HIS A 208 -6.14 6.63 12.29
CA HIS A 208 -5.63 5.31 12.66
C HIS A 208 -6.56 4.48 13.56
N ASN A 209 -7.56 5.09 14.21
CA ASN A 209 -8.48 4.40 15.11
C ASN A 209 -9.76 3.89 14.43
N GLU A 210 -9.84 4.04 13.11
CA GLU A 210 -10.98 3.62 12.29
C GLU A 210 -10.48 2.68 11.19
N LEU A 211 -11.33 1.72 10.83
CA LEU A 211 -11.09 0.91 9.64
C LEU A 211 -11.29 1.80 8.40
N TRP A 212 -10.65 1.43 7.30
CA TRP A 212 -10.83 2.10 6.02
C TRP A 212 -11.32 1.11 4.95
N GLY A 213 -12.41 1.47 4.29
CA GLY A 213 -13.02 0.72 3.21
C GLY A 213 -14.27 -0.06 3.61
N ASP A 214 -14.55 -0.18 4.90
CA ASP A 214 -15.75 -0.85 5.40
C ASP A 214 -17.02 -0.02 5.16
N ASP A 215 -16.90 1.31 5.18
CA ASP A 215 -18.03 2.22 4.96
C ASP A 215 -18.42 2.37 3.48
N THR A 216 -19.72 2.60 3.24
CA THR A 216 -20.30 2.77 1.91
C THR A 216 -21.07 4.09 1.79
N PRO A 217 -20.99 4.80 0.65
CA PRO A 217 -20.15 4.54 -0.52
C PRO A 217 -18.75 5.19 -0.45
N ASN A 218 -18.51 6.03 0.56
CA ASN A 218 -17.44 7.03 0.54
C ASN A 218 -16.02 6.48 0.71
N GLU A 219 -15.87 5.26 1.22
CA GLU A 219 -14.56 4.62 1.40
C GLU A 219 -14.31 3.51 0.38
N ARG A 220 -15.13 3.44 -0.66
CA ARG A 220 -15.09 2.42 -1.71
C ARG A 220 -14.80 3.06 -3.05
N MET A 221 -14.41 2.25 -4.03
CA MET A 221 -14.24 2.72 -5.40
C MET A 221 -15.57 3.14 -6.08
N THR A 222 -16.71 3.01 -5.38
CA THR A 222 -18.00 3.63 -5.72
C THR A 222 -18.20 5.05 -5.18
N ALA A 223 -17.22 5.62 -4.47
CA ALA A 223 -17.34 6.96 -3.93
C ALA A 223 -17.64 7.99 -5.04
N ALA A 224 -18.34 9.06 -4.67
CA ALA A 224 -18.77 10.07 -5.64
C ALA A 224 -17.62 10.69 -6.44
N ALA A 225 -16.40 10.72 -5.88
CA ALA A 225 -15.19 11.18 -6.56
C ALA A 225 -14.81 10.33 -7.78
N TYR A 226 -15.21 9.04 -7.81
CA TYR A 226 -14.96 8.12 -8.91
C TYR A 226 -16.16 7.97 -9.84
N GLY A 227 -17.38 8.27 -9.36
CA GLY A 227 -18.60 8.09 -10.14
C GLY A 227 -18.73 6.66 -10.68
N THR A 228 -18.94 6.52 -11.98
CA THR A 228 -18.95 5.22 -12.69
C THR A 228 -17.63 4.93 -13.41
N ASN A 229 -16.58 5.69 -13.13
CA ASN A 229 -15.36 5.68 -13.92
C ASN A 229 -14.37 4.62 -13.44
N TYR A 230 -14.44 4.16 -12.18
CA TYR A 230 -13.60 3.04 -11.76
C TYR A 230 -13.91 1.78 -12.59
N GLN A 231 -12.87 1.17 -13.14
CA GLN A 231 -12.97 -0.06 -13.90
C GLN A 231 -12.01 -1.09 -13.31
N PRO A 232 -12.50 -2.05 -12.52
CA PRO A 232 -11.63 -3.07 -11.94
C PRO A 232 -11.04 -3.97 -13.04
N PRO A 233 -9.81 -4.48 -12.85
CA PRO A 233 -9.20 -5.48 -13.73
C PRO A 233 -9.94 -6.83 -13.67
N TYR A 234 -9.68 -7.69 -14.64
CA TYR A 234 -10.03 -9.10 -14.54
C TYR A 234 -9.26 -9.81 -13.42
N ASP A 235 -9.93 -10.76 -12.77
CA ASP A 235 -9.33 -11.79 -11.91
C ASP A 235 -8.51 -12.77 -12.77
N ALA A 236 -7.47 -13.39 -12.20
CA ALA A 236 -6.52 -14.21 -12.95
C ALA A 236 -7.19 -15.32 -13.77
N ASP A 237 -6.87 -15.35 -15.06
CA ASP A 237 -7.36 -16.32 -16.03
C ASP A 237 -8.91 -16.41 -16.11
N ASP A 238 -9.62 -15.34 -15.73
CA ASP A 238 -11.08 -15.23 -15.74
C ASP A 238 -11.54 -13.92 -16.45
N ILE A 239 -12.82 -13.85 -16.77
CA ILE A 239 -13.54 -12.64 -17.20
C ILE A 239 -14.28 -11.95 -16.04
N ASN A 240 -14.36 -12.61 -14.88
CA ASN A 240 -14.85 -11.97 -13.67
C ASN A 240 -13.84 -10.91 -13.18
N LEU A 241 -14.33 -9.91 -12.46
CA LEU A 241 -13.52 -8.77 -12.05
C LEU A 241 -13.05 -8.93 -10.60
N GLU A 242 -11.90 -8.32 -10.30
CA GLU A 242 -11.39 -8.14 -8.94
C GLU A 242 -12.38 -7.36 -8.05
N PRO A 243 -12.39 -7.56 -6.72
CA PRO A 243 -11.35 -8.23 -5.91
C PRO A 243 -11.65 -9.70 -5.54
N ASP A 244 -12.75 -10.27 -6.00
CA ASP A 244 -13.18 -11.61 -5.56
C ASP A 244 -13.49 -12.60 -6.67
N GLY A 245 -13.37 -12.20 -7.94
CA GLY A 245 -13.67 -13.05 -9.09
C GLY A 245 -15.13 -13.53 -9.13
N ALA A 246 -16.05 -12.89 -8.38
CA ALA A 246 -17.42 -13.39 -8.23
C ALA A 246 -18.41 -12.87 -9.28
N GLY A 247 -17.98 -12.01 -10.20
CA GLY A 247 -18.85 -11.51 -11.27
C GLY A 247 -18.23 -10.42 -12.14
N THR A 248 -18.93 -10.10 -13.23
CA THR A 248 -18.49 -9.17 -14.28
C THR A 248 -19.09 -7.76 -14.16
N ASP A 249 -19.92 -7.50 -13.14
CA ASP A 249 -20.57 -6.20 -12.96
C ASP A 249 -19.62 -5.21 -12.27
N ARG A 250 -19.23 -4.16 -13.00
CA ARG A 250 -18.24 -3.17 -12.53
C ARG A 250 -18.70 -2.42 -11.29
N ALA A 251 -19.98 -2.02 -11.21
CA ALA A 251 -20.47 -1.22 -10.09
C ALA A 251 -20.51 -2.04 -8.80
N THR A 252 -20.90 -3.31 -8.90
CA THR A 252 -20.88 -4.27 -7.80
C THR A 252 -19.47 -4.48 -7.28
N GLN A 253 -18.50 -4.65 -8.19
CA GLN A 253 -17.11 -4.92 -7.84
C GLN A 253 -16.41 -3.68 -7.29
N ALA A 254 -16.67 -2.51 -7.87
CA ALA A 254 -16.31 -1.22 -7.28
C ALA A 254 -16.80 -1.07 -5.83
N GLY A 255 -18.01 -1.58 -5.53
CA GLY A 255 -18.60 -1.54 -4.20
C GLY A 255 -17.98 -2.53 -3.21
N LYS A 256 -17.13 -3.44 -3.68
CA LYS A 256 -16.35 -4.38 -2.85
C LYS A 256 -14.88 -3.94 -2.69
N THR A 257 -14.38 -3.07 -3.57
CA THR A 257 -13.00 -2.58 -3.52
C THR A 257 -12.91 -1.34 -2.62
N PRO A 258 -12.11 -1.37 -1.55
CA PRO A 258 -11.77 -0.16 -0.80
C PRO A 258 -11.19 0.92 -1.69
N ASP A 259 -11.38 2.17 -1.31
CA ASP A 259 -10.73 3.32 -1.92
C ASP A 259 -9.24 3.33 -1.57
N TYR A 260 -8.47 2.50 -2.26
CA TYR A 260 -7.03 2.42 -2.08
C TYR A 260 -6.32 3.67 -2.59
N ASN A 261 -6.94 4.45 -3.49
CA ASN A 261 -6.36 5.70 -3.96
C ASN A 261 -6.28 6.70 -2.81
N THR A 262 -7.39 6.96 -2.11
CA THR A 262 -7.39 7.83 -0.93
C THR A 262 -6.47 7.29 0.18
N PHE A 263 -6.44 5.96 0.37
CA PHE A 263 -5.54 5.34 1.35
C PHE A 263 -4.06 5.58 1.02
N CYS A 264 -3.62 5.26 -0.20
CA CYS A 264 -2.24 5.44 -0.65
C CYS A 264 -1.85 6.92 -0.68
N LEU A 265 -2.74 7.80 -1.14
CA LEU A 265 -2.52 9.24 -1.20
C LEU A 265 -2.49 9.91 0.17
N ASP A 266 -2.84 9.22 1.26
CA ASP A 266 -2.60 9.75 2.59
C ASP A 266 -1.10 10.04 2.78
N CYS A 267 -0.22 9.15 2.28
CA CYS A 267 1.23 9.34 2.23
C CYS A 267 1.69 9.98 0.92
N HIS A 268 1.27 9.39 -0.20
CA HIS A 268 1.89 9.60 -1.50
C HIS A 268 1.50 10.91 -2.18
N LYS A 269 0.58 11.71 -1.64
CA LYS A 269 0.32 13.09 -2.10
C LYS A 269 1.47 14.06 -1.76
N TYR A 270 2.43 13.61 -0.96
CA TYR A 270 3.62 14.37 -0.58
C TYR A 270 4.88 13.68 -1.10
N GLU A 271 5.98 14.41 -1.16
CA GLU A 271 7.29 13.78 -1.34
C GLU A 271 7.62 12.95 -0.09
N VAL A 272 7.92 11.66 -0.28
CA VAL A 272 8.17 10.72 0.81
C VAL A 272 9.68 10.53 0.96
N PRO A 273 10.29 10.74 2.15
CA PRO A 273 11.70 10.43 2.36
C PRO A 273 12.00 8.99 1.95
N SER A 274 13.07 8.79 1.19
CA SER A 274 13.41 7.47 0.71
C SER A 274 14.90 7.25 0.58
N SER A 275 15.29 6.03 0.95
CA SER A 275 16.56 5.40 0.62
C SER A 275 16.76 5.17 -0.90
N ARG A 276 15.73 5.38 -1.73
CA ARG A 276 15.76 5.22 -3.19
C ARG A 276 15.71 6.55 -3.90
N THR A 277 16.27 6.59 -5.11
CA THR A 277 16.23 7.77 -5.98
C THR A 277 14.95 7.78 -6.81
N SER A 278 14.23 8.91 -6.80
CA SER A 278 13.11 9.12 -7.71
C SER A 278 13.52 9.05 -9.20
N LEU A 279 12.54 8.73 -10.06
CA LEU A 279 12.64 8.89 -11.51
C LEU A 279 12.42 10.34 -11.95
N ASN A 280 11.64 11.12 -11.21
CA ASN A 280 11.36 12.51 -11.56
C ASN A 280 12.54 13.39 -11.14
N PRO A 281 13.22 14.08 -12.08
CA PRO A 281 14.36 14.93 -11.75
C PRO A 281 13.98 16.17 -10.94
N ASN A 282 12.70 16.53 -10.92
CA ASN A 282 12.20 17.65 -10.13
C ASN A 282 11.91 17.27 -8.68
N THR A 283 12.02 15.99 -8.32
CA THR A 283 11.84 15.54 -6.95
C THR A 283 13.08 15.81 -6.11
N THR A 284 12.86 16.23 -4.87
CA THR A 284 13.94 16.47 -3.91
C THR A 284 14.83 15.24 -3.77
N SER A 285 16.15 15.41 -3.83
CA SER A 285 17.09 14.31 -3.64
C SER A 285 16.86 13.61 -2.29
N GLY A 286 16.78 12.27 -2.31
CA GLY A 286 16.44 11.48 -1.13
C GLY A 286 14.94 11.36 -0.85
N TYR A 287 14.09 11.72 -1.82
CA TYR A 287 12.64 11.56 -1.73
C TYR A 287 12.07 10.82 -2.95
N LEU A 288 10.90 10.20 -2.78
CA LEU A 288 10.02 9.75 -3.85
C LEU A 288 9.09 10.87 -4.28
N THR A 289 8.72 10.87 -5.56
CA THR A 289 7.83 11.88 -6.14
C THR A 289 6.43 11.80 -5.55
N ALA A 290 5.88 12.96 -5.21
CA ALA A 290 4.48 13.10 -4.87
C ALA A 290 3.59 12.74 -6.07
N ILE A 291 2.56 11.94 -5.83
CA ILE A 291 1.55 11.60 -6.82
C ILE A 291 0.57 12.77 -6.91
N ASP A 292 0.48 13.36 -8.09
CA ASP A 292 -0.51 14.38 -8.41
C ASP A 292 -1.81 13.73 -8.89
N TRP A 293 -2.79 13.65 -7.98
CA TRP A 293 -4.13 13.12 -8.26
C TRP A 293 -5.14 14.20 -8.69
N SER A 294 -4.67 15.38 -9.14
CA SER A 294 -5.54 16.48 -9.53
C SER A 294 -6.29 16.23 -10.85
N THR A 295 -7.52 16.75 -10.92
CA THR A 295 -8.39 16.67 -12.10
C THR A 295 -8.35 17.93 -12.98
N THR A 296 -7.77 19.04 -12.49
CA THR A 296 -7.75 20.35 -13.17
C THR A 296 -6.45 21.12 -12.93
N GLY A 297 -5.98 21.88 -13.92
CA GLY A 297 -4.85 22.83 -13.79
C GLY A 297 -4.28 23.25 -15.15
N ALA A 298 -3.94 24.54 -15.33
CA ALA A 298 -3.27 25.03 -16.54
C ALA A 298 -1.80 24.57 -16.52
N GLY A 299 -1.46 23.59 -17.37
CA GLY A 299 -0.14 22.94 -17.41
C GLY A 299 -0.09 21.53 -16.81
N THR A 300 -0.77 20.57 -17.46
CA THR A 300 -0.38 19.15 -17.67
C THR A 300 0.27 18.30 -16.55
N LYS A 301 -0.19 18.25 -15.28
CA LYS A 301 0.51 17.42 -14.23
C LYS A 301 -0.22 16.28 -13.51
N GLY A 302 -1.51 16.02 -13.78
CA GLY A 302 -2.27 14.95 -13.10
C GLY A 302 -2.08 13.53 -13.68
N GLU A 303 -2.26 12.51 -12.83
CA GLU A 303 -2.04 11.08 -13.15
C GLU A 303 -3.09 10.49 -14.09
N LYS A 304 -2.64 9.87 -15.19
CA LYS A 304 -3.44 9.44 -16.34
C LYS A 304 -4.13 8.09 -16.18
N HIS A 305 -3.54 7.24 -15.35
CA HIS A 305 -4.21 6.04 -14.82
C HIS A 305 -5.03 6.35 -13.55
N GLY A 306 -5.01 7.62 -13.11
CA GLY A 306 -5.70 8.12 -11.93
C GLY A 306 -6.90 9.00 -12.29
N ALA A 307 -7.04 10.15 -11.64
CA ALA A 307 -8.22 11.01 -11.80
C ALA A 307 -8.21 11.87 -13.08
N ARG A 308 -7.08 11.99 -13.77
CA ARG A 308 -6.97 12.83 -14.96
C ARG A 308 -7.31 12.05 -16.21
N VAL A 309 -8.19 12.64 -17.01
CA VAL A 309 -8.59 12.08 -18.29
C VAL A 309 -7.41 12.11 -19.28
N ALA A 310 -7.26 11.08 -20.13
CA ALA A 310 -6.23 11.12 -21.17
C ALA A 310 -6.50 12.23 -22.17
N ASP A 311 -5.41 12.74 -22.73
CA ASP A 311 -5.49 13.89 -23.63
C ASP A 311 -6.03 13.47 -25.01
N GLU A 312 -5.85 12.20 -25.39
CA GLU A 312 -6.29 11.64 -26.67
C GLU A 312 -6.91 10.23 -26.54
N TYR A 313 -7.22 9.62 -27.68
CA TYR A 313 -7.75 8.26 -27.78
C TYR A 313 -6.64 7.23 -27.63
N ILE A 314 -6.84 6.26 -26.74
CA ILE A 314 -5.98 5.09 -26.58
C ILE A 314 -6.78 3.81 -26.74
N THR A 315 -6.13 2.78 -27.31
CA THR A 315 -6.73 1.45 -27.43
C THR A 315 -6.36 0.60 -26.22
N VAL A 316 -7.38 0.17 -25.48
CA VAL A 316 -7.25 -0.67 -24.28
C VAL A 316 -7.92 -2.01 -24.48
N ASN A 317 -7.38 -3.03 -23.82
CA ASN A 317 -7.95 -4.37 -23.77
C ASN A 317 -9.10 -4.40 -22.75
N ALA A 318 -10.05 -5.32 -22.96
CA ALA A 318 -11.09 -5.57 -21.98
C ALA A 318 -10.46 -5.95 -20.60
N PRO A 319 -11.13 -5.67 -19.46
CA PRO A 319 -12.49 -5.17 -19.33
C PRO A 319 -12.58 -3.67 -19.57
N TYR A 320 -11.48 -2.98 -19.84
CA TYR A 320 -11.52 -1.54 -20.02
C TYR A 320 -12.25 -1.16 -21.31
N THR A 321 -13.15 -0.18 -21.22
CA THR A 321 -13.85 0.33 -22.42
C THR A 321 -12.96 1.30 -23.17
N ALA A 322 -12.57 0.94 -24.40
CA ALA A 322 -11.98 1.87 -25.36
C ALA A 322 -13.03 2.88 -25.84
N GLY A 323 -12.66 4.17 -25.93
CA GLY A 323 -13.40 5.17 -26.69
C GLY A 323 -14.76 5.60 -26.13
N SER A 324 -14.76 6.61 -25.27
CA SER A 324 -15.26 7.92 -25.71
C SER A 324 -14.05 8.84 -25.75
N GLY A 325 -14.05 9.94 -26.51
CA GLY A 325 -12.91 10.86 -26.48
C GLY A 325 -12.40 11.11 -25.05
N SER A 326 -11.08 11.03 -24.87
CA SER A 326 -10.38 11.22 -23.59
C SER A 326 -10.56 10.02 -22.60
N LEU A 327 -9.48 9.34 -22.15
CA LEU A 327 -9.55 8.20 -21.19
C LEU A 327 -10.37 8.59 -19.96
N GLY A 328 -11.60 8.09 -19.85
CA GLY A 328 -12.52 8.44 -18.77
C GLY A 328 -12.61 7.39 -17.65
N TYR A 329 -11.73 6.38 -17.63
CA TYR A 329 -11.74 5.37 -16.57
C TYR A 329 -10.64 5.64 -15.53
N ILE A 330 -10.89 5.21 -14.31
CA ILE A 330 -10.02 5.36 -13.15
C ILE A 330 -9.56 3.96 -12.72
N LEU A 331 -8.28 3.83 -12.36
CA LEU A 331 -7.77 2.63 -11.69
C LEU A 331 -7.57 2.89 -10.20
N SER A 332 -7.57 1.81 -9.44
CA SER A 332 -7.10 1.77 -8.06
C SER A 332 -5.58 1.62 -8.06
N CYS A 333 -4.88 2.21 -7.09
CA CYS A 333 -3.43 2.02 -6.93
C CYS A 333 -3.04 0.54 -6.89
N LEU A 334 -3.88 -0.30 -6.27
CA LEU A 334 -3.61 -1.75 -6.14
C LEU A 334 -4.05 -2.58 -7.35
N ASP A 335 -4.62 -1.97 -8.40
CA ASP A 335 -4.79 -2.65 -9.68
C ASP A 335 -3.43 -2.92 -10.35
N CYS A 336 -2.42 -2.09 -10.04
CA CYS A 336 -1.05 -2.19 -10.58
C CYS A 336 0.02 -2.48 -9.52
N HIS A 337 -0.18 -2.09 -8.26
CA HIS A 337 0.85 -2.18 -7.21
C HIS A 337 0.54 -3.19 -6.11
N GLU A 338 1.58 -3.85 -5.61
CA GLU A 338 1.57 -4.64 -4.40
C GLU A 338 1.78 -3.73 -3.17
N PRO A 339 0.97 -3.85 -2.11
CA PRO A 339 1.05 -2.93 -0.96
C PRO A 339 2.22 -3.22 -0.02
N HIS A 340 2.82 -4.41 -0.06
CA HIS A 340 3.95 -4.78 0.82
C HIS A 340 5.26 -4.90 0.04
N GLY A 341 5.29 -5.83 -0.91
CA GLY A 341 6.45 -6.06 -1.77
C GLY A 341 6.11 -6.91 -2.97
N SER A 342 6.97 -6.85 -3.98
CA SER A 342 6.79 -7.45 -5.29
C SER A 342 8.09 -8.02 -5.87
N PRO A 343 8.02 -9.11 -6.67
CA PRO A 343 9.14 -9.56 -7.50
C PRO A 343 9.54 -8.57 -8.60
N ASN A 344 8.72 -7.55 -8.88
CA ASN A 344 9.01 -6.49 -9.83
C ASN A 344 9.44 -5.21 -9.11
N VAL A 345 10.14 -4.30 -9.80
CA VAL A 345 10.44 -2.96 -9.31
C VAL A 345 9.18 -2.11 -9.19
N PHE A 346 9.27 -1.03 -8.40
CA PHE A 346 8.18 -0.09 -8.15
C PHE A 346 6.90 -0.77 -7.66
N LEU A 347 7.05 -1.87 -6.93
CA LEU A 347 5.95 -2.65 -6.37
C LEU A 347 4.97 -3.19 -7.43
N ILE A 348 5.33 -3.26 -8.71
CA ILE A 348 4.39 -3.67 -9.77
C ILE A 348 3.92 -5.12 -9.53
N ARG A 349 2.62 -5.37 -9.59
CA ARG A 349 2.03 -6.70 -9.44
C ARG A 349 2.61 -7.71 -10.42
N ASN A 350 2.67 -8.98 -10.02
CA ASN A 350 3.10 -10.05 -10.91
C ASN A 350 1.97 -10.52 -11.85
N SER A 351 0.73 -10.17 -11.55
CA SER A 351 -0.44 -10.40 -12.40
C SER A 351 -1.30 -9.15 -12.41
N VAL A 352 -1.63 -8.67 -13.61
CA VAL A 352 -2.44 -7.48 -13.86
C VAL A 352 -3.44 -7.82 -14.96
N ASN A 353 -4.69 -7.41 -14.76
CA ASN A 353 -5.78 -7.59 -15.71
C ASN A 353 -5.94 -9.02 -16.23
N GLY A 354 -6.15 -9.96 -15.30
CA GLY A 354 -6.38 -11.37 -15.60
C GLY A 354 -5.15 -12.16 -16.07
N GLY A 355 -3.97 -11.54 -16.18
CA GLY A 355 -2.79 -12.22 -16.72
C GLY A 355 -1.50 -12.00 -15.93
N THR A 356 -0.74 -13.07 -15.76
CA THR A 356 0.62 -13.02 -15.20
C THR A 356 1.59 -12.37 -16.19
N LEU A 357 2.49 -11.51 -15.70
CA LEU A 357 3.54 -10.92 -16.52
C LEU A 357 4.46 -12.02 -17.07
N THR A 358 4.89 -11.89 -18.32
CA THR A 358 5.73 -12.90 -19.00
C THR A 358 7.05 -13.15 -18.29
N SER A 359 7.60 -12.12 -17.64
CA SER A 359 8.79 -12.21 -16.79
C SER A 359 8.82 -11.05 -15.80
N ASN A 360 9.74 -11.10 -14.84
CA ASN A 360 9.90 -10.05 -13.85
C ASN A 360 10.54 -8.79 -14.44
N ILE A 361 10.06 -7.63 -14.01
CA ILE A 361 10.64 -6.32 -14.26
C ILE A 361 11.58 -6.02 -13.08
N THR A 362 12.86 -6.40 -13.17
CA THR A 362 13.78 -6.35 -12.01
C THR A 362 14.57 -5.04 -11.89
N THR A 363 14.45 -4.14 -12.85
CA THR A 363 15.14 -2.85 -12.88
C THR A 363 14.33 -1.83 -13.65
N ARG A 364 14.58 -0.53 -13.44
CA ARG A 364 14.04 0.54 -14.28
C ARG A 364 14.63 0.56 -15.70
N TYR A 365 15.79 -0.05 -15.89
CA TYR A 365 16.55 -0.01 -17.14
C TYR A 365 16.29 -1.23 -18.05
N THR A 366 15.02 -1.60 -18.22
CA THR A 366 14.64 -2.78 -19.00
C THR A 366 13.51 -2.45 -19.96
N THR A 367 13.40 -3.21 -21.05
CA THR A 367 12.23 -3.20 -21.95
C THR A 367 11.12 -4.14 -21.47
N ASN A 368 11.35 -4.94 -20.42
CA ASN A 368 10.35 -5.84 -19.83
C ASN A 368 9.09 -5.11 -19.31
N TRP A 369 9.10 -3.77 -19.24
CA TRP A 369 7.91 -2.97 -19.00
C TRP A 369 6.77 -3.27 -19.96
N SER A 370 7.06 -3.70 -21.18
CA SER A 370 6.06 -4.14 -22.15
C SER A 370 5.13 -5.21 -21.58
N TYR A 371 5.66 -6.12 -20.77
CA TYR A 371 4.87 -7.19 -20.16
C TYR A 371 3.73 -6.68 -19.28
N LEU A 372 3.91 -5.52 -18.64
CA LEU A 372 2.86 -4.82 -17.88
C LEU A 372 1.92 -4.09 -18.83
N CYS A 373 2.47 -3.26 -19.73
CA CYS A 373 1.68 -2.41 -20.62
C CYS A 373 0.69 -3.22 -21.47
N GLU A 374 1.15 -4.34 -22.03
CA GLU A 374 0.38 -5.24 -22.89
C GLU A 374 -0.79 -5.92 -22.16
N ARG A 375 -0.86 -5.87 -20.82
CA ARG A 375 -2.00 -6.38 -20.06
C ARG A 375 -3.25 -5.53 -20.23
N CYS A 376 -3.06 -4.22 -20.41
CA CYS A 376 -4.16 -3.26 -20.46
C CYS A 376 -4.24 -2.54 -21.80
N HIS A 377 -3.12 -2.43 -22.52
CA HIS A 377 -3.06 -1.77 -23.83
C HIS A 377 -2.96 -2.79 -24.95
N ASN A 378 -3.44 -2.41 -26.13
CA ASN A 378 -3.28 -3.24 -27.33
C ASN A 378 -1.79 -3.60 -27.49
N ASN A 379 -1.52 -4.86 -27.80
CA ASN A 379 -0.23 -5.57 -27.72
C ASN A 379 0.81 -5.13 -28.76
N ASN A 380 0.79 -3.86 -29.15
CA ASN A 380 1.65 -3.32 -30.16
C ASN A 380 2.09 -1.93 -29.71
N GLU A 381 3.13 -1.90 -28.87
CA GLU A 381 3.79 -0.65 -28.43
C GLU A 381 4.27 0.15 -29.64
N ARG A 382 4.74 -0.53 -30.69
CA ARG A 382 5.04 0.11 -31.98
C ARG A 382 3.80 0.76 -32.58
N TYR A 383 2.62 0.16 -32.47
CA TYR A 383 1.38 0.77 -32.94
C TYR A 383 1.05 2.03 -32.14
N ILE A 384 1.13 1.96 -30.81
CA ILE A 384 0.87 3.10 -29.91
C ILE A 384 1.85 4.25 -30.19
N HIS A 385 3.15 3.96 -30.34
CA HIS A 385 4.18 5.01 -30.49
C HIS A 385 4.46 5.45 -31.94
N HIS A 386 4.25 4.60 -32.96
CA HIS A 386 4.69 4.88 -34.34
C HIS A 386 3.56 5.00 -35.37
N THR A 387 2.47 4.24 -35.21
CA THR A 387 1.51 4.06 -36.32
C THR A 387 0.06 4.40 -35.95
N ASN A 388 -0.20 4.92 -34.75
CA ASN A 388 -1.53 5.38 -34.40
C ASN A 388 -1.87 6.60 -35.29
N THR A 389 -2.83 6.43 -36.20
CA THR A 389 -3.21 7.42 -37.22
C THR A 389 -4.03 8.59 -36.64
N THR A 390 -4.24 8.64 -35.32
CA THR A 390 -5.05 9.65 -34.62
C THR A 390 -4.26 10.84 -34.08
N ASN A 391 -3.01 11.08 -34.54
CA ASN A 391 -2.04 12.08 -34.05
C ASN A 391 -1.36 11.77 -32.70
N ASP A 392 -1.59 10.58 -32.16
CA ASP A 392 -1.04 10.11 -30.89
C ASP A 392 0.42 9.59 -31.00
N ASN A 393 0.97 9.61 -32.22
CA ASN A 393 2.40 9.37 -32.40
C ASN A 393 3.18 10.58 -31.88
N CYS A 394 3.59 10.50 -30.61
CA CYS A 394 4.49 11.45 -29.97
C CYS A 394 5.79 11.71 -30.77
N TYR A 395 6.11 10.81 -31.70
CA TYR A 395 7.22 10.91 -32.62
C TYR A 395 6.76 10.71 -34.08
N THR A 396 7.16 11.63 -34.96
CA THR A 396 7.05 11.38 -36.42
C THR A 396 8.03 10.29 -36.80
N GLU A 397 7.76 9.54 -37.87
CA GLU A 397 8.62 8.44 -38.38
C GLU A 397 10.10 8.85 -38.61
N GLN A 398 10.37 10.16 -38.72
CA GLN A 398 11.71 10.74 -38.87
C GLN A 398 12.46 10.97 -37.54
N SER A 399 11.83 10.72 -36.40
CA SER A 399 12.38 10.97 -35.05
C SER A 399 12.95 9.72 -34.36
N CYS A 400 13.07 8.59 -35.09
CA CYS A 400 13.50 7.29 -34.53
C CYS A 400 14.86 7.35 -33.80
N GLY A 401 15.83 8.11 -34.29
CA GLY A 401 17.17 8.18 -33.69
C GLY A 401 17.20 8.70 -32.25
N GLY A 402 16.16 9.40 -31.81
CA GLY A 402 16.04 9.87 -30.43
C GLY A 402 15.53 8.84 -29.44
N CYS A 403 14.79 7.84 -29.93
CA CYS A 403 14.26 6.76 -29.11
C CYS A 403 15.02 5.45 -29.32
N HIS A 404 15.72 5.27 -30.44
CA HIS A 404 16.40 4.02 -30.79
C HIS A 404 17.92 4.14 -30.84
N GLY A 405 18.51 5.32 -30.60
CA GLY A 405 19.91 5.58 -30.96
C GLY A 405 20.12 5.45 -32.47
N GLY A 406 21.24 5.92 -33.02
CA GLY A 406 21.56 5.63 -34.42
C GLY A 406 22.01 4.17 -34.58
N GLY A 407 21.56 3.47 -35.64
CA GLY A 407 21.99 2.09 -35.95
C GLY A 407 21.19 1.01 -35.20
N ASP A 408 21.83 -0.13 -34.86
CA ASP A 408 21.24 -1.27 -34.13
C ASP A 408 21.13 -1.03 -32.60
N GLN A 409 20.99 0.22 -32.17
CA GLN A 409 20.90 0.53 -30.74
C GLN A 409 19.52 0.17 -30.16
N PRO A 410 19.47 -0.27 -28.89
CA PRO A 410 18.22 -0.62 -28.26
C PRO A 410 17.35 0.62 -28.01
N PRO A 411 16.02 0.48 -27.99
CA PRO A 411 15.11 1.56 -27.60
C PRO A 411 15.44 2.14 -26.21
N ILE A 412 15.10 3.41 -25.99
CA ILE A 412 15.16 4.04 -24.67
C ILE A 412 14.24 3.30 -23.69
N ASN A 413 14.62 3.28 -22.41
CA ASN A 413 13.81 2.63 -21.38
C ASN A 413 12.49 3.37 -21.16
N CYS A 414 11.40 2.63 -21.00
CA CYS A 414 10.04 3.15 -20.80
C CYS A 414 9.99 4.17 -19.65
N THR A 415 10.69 3.90 -18.54
CA THR A 415 10.70 4.76 -17.33
C THR A 415 11.40 6.10 -17.51
N ASN A 416 12.06 6.34 -18.64
CA ASN A 416 12.58 7.67 -18.97
C ASN A 416 11.44 8.64 -19.36
N CYS A 417 10.27 8.10 -19.71
CA CYS A 417 9.10 8.88 -20.11
C CYS A 417 7.87 8.54 -19.25
N HIS A 418 7.66 7.28 -18.90
CA HIS A 418 6.50 6.80 -18.14
C HIS A 418 6.81 6.69 -16.63
N PHE A 419 6.45 7.72 -15.87
CA PHE A 419 6.57 7.75 -14.41
C PHE A 419 5.58 8.76 -13.79
N HIS A 420 5.27 8.64 -12.50
CA HIS A 420 4.40 9.61 -11.82
C HIS A 420 4.96 11.04 -11.83
N GLY A 421 4.14 12.01 -12.25
CA GLY A 421 4.53 13.41 -12.37
C GLY A 421 5.39 13.72 -13.61
N SER A 422 5.49 12.77 -14.54
CA SER A 422 5.93 13.06 -15.91
C SER A 422 4.87 13.91 -16.62
N TRP A 423 5.32 14.85 -17.46
CA TRP A 423 4.44 15.76 -18.19
C TRP A 423 5.07 16.31 -19.45
N VAL A 424 4.20 16.77 -20.36
CA VAL A 424 4.56 17.40 -21.63
C VAL A 424 4.41 18.92 -21.51
N ASN A 425 5.43 19.66 -21.96
CA ASN A 425 5.28 21.06 -22.33
C ASN A 425 4.78 21.13 -23.79
N ASP A 426 3.52 21.54 -23.92
CA ASP A 426 2.78 22.11 -25.06
C ASP A 426 3.15 21.72 -26.54
N PRO A 427 2.14 21.33 -27.36
CA PRO A 427 2.26 20.91 -28.78
C PRO A 427 2.81 21.91 -29.81
N ILE A 428 3.12 23.16 -29.46
CA ILE A 428 3.58 24.18 -30.44
C ILE A 428 5.11 24.24 -30.60
N ASN A 429 5.89 23.69 -29.67
CA ASN A 429 7.35 23.84 -29.70
C ASN A 429 8.09 22.62 -30.27
N THR A 430 8.45 22.70 -31.56
CA THR A 430 9.27 21.69 -32.26
C THR A 430 10.70 21.55 -31.72
N ARG A 431 11.14 22.42 -30.80
CA ARG A 431 12.48 22.36 -30.17
C ARG A 431 12.55 21.60 -28.84
N ASP A 432 11.44 21.21 -28.21
CA ASP A 432 11.48 20.34 -27.02
C ASP A 432 11.74 18.85 -27.37
N LYS A 433 12.01 18.57 -28.66
CA LYS A 433 12.41 17.26 -29.19
C LYS A 433 13.94 17.06 -29.20
N THR A 434 14.73 18.00 -28.68
CA THR A 434 16.19 17.86 -28.63
C THR A 434 16.66 17.06 -27.42
N ILE A 435 17.47 16.03 -27.70
CA ILE A 435 17.77 14.91 -26.81
C ILE A 435 18.75 15.23 -25.66
N ASN A 436 19.31 16.45 -25.60
CA ASN A 436 20.52 16.70 -24.80
C ASN A 436 20.40 17.55 -23.53
N ASP A 437 19.24 18.12 -23.20
CA ASP A 437 19.13 18.95 -21.99
C ASP A 437 18.09 18.41 -21.02
N SER A 438 18.56 17.61 -20.04
CA SER A 438 17.91 17.26 -18.77
C SER A 438 16.49 16.63 -18.80
N PRO A 439 16.10 15.82 -17.79
CA PRO A 439 14.94 14.93 -17.89
C PRO A 439 13.59 15.63 -17.61
N THR A 440 13.46 16.93 -17.88
CA THR A 440 12.39 17.77 -17.30
C THR A 440 11.09 17.83 -18.11
N THR A 441 11.06 17.36 -19.37
CA THR A 441 9.92 17.58 -20.29
C THR A 441 9.77 16.45 -21.31
N ARG A 442 9.08 15.32 -20.99
CA ARG A 442 8.79 14.27 -22.00
C ARG A 442 7.44 13.58 -21.81
N VAL A 443 6.93 13.07 -22.93
CA VAL A 443 5.54 12.73 -23.22
C VAL A 443 4.96 11.63 -22.34
N THR A 444 3.71 11.82 -21.87
CA THR A 444 2.85 10.75 -21.34
C THR A 444 1.45 10.79 -21.94
N PHE A 445 0.89 9.60 -22.17
CA PHE A 445 -0.49 9.35 -22.60
C PHE A 445 -1.47 9.54 -21.44
#